data_AF-A3TS93-F1
#
_entry.id   AF-A3TS93-F1
#
_cell.length_a   1.000
_cell.length_b   1.000
_cell.length_c   1.000
_cell.angle_alpha   90.00
_cell.angle_beta   90.00
_cell.angle_gamma   90.00
#
_symmetry.space_group_name_H-M   'P 1'
#
loop_
_entity.id
_entity.type
_entity.pdbx_description
1 polymer ?
#
loop_
_entity_poly.entity_id
_entity_poly.type
_entity_poly.pdbx_seq_one_letter_code
_entity_poly.pdbx_strand_id
1 'polypeptide(L)'
;MQVQPLAIEGAFVVTPRQFPDDRGVFLESFRGDLLAQHLGHRPDIIQTNVSVSSRADEVARNVFAHPTLSEAVKESVHGIVGHMINL
;
A
#
# COMPACT_ATOMS: atom_id res chain seq x y z
N MET A 1 9.22 -6.71 -7.92
CA MET A 1 8.77 -5.53 -7.17
C MET A 1 9.93 -4.58 -7.05
N GLN A 2 9.69 -3.27 -7.19
CA GLN A 2 10.69 -2.22 -6.99
C GLN A 2 10.35 -1.46 -5.71
N VAL A 3 11.37 -1.10 -4.92
CA VAL A 3 11.24 -0.33 -3.68
C VAL A 3 12.21 0.84 -3.78
N GLN A 4 11.72 2.06 -3.59
CA GLN A 4 12.53 3.28 -3.73
C GLN A 4 12.27 4.22 -2.55
N PRO A 5 13.30 4.86 -1.97
CA PRO A 5 13.12 5.83 -0.91
C PRO A 5 12.41 7.10 -1.42
N LEU A 6 11.62 7.72 -0.56
CA LEU A 6 11.00 9.02 -0.78
C LEU A 6 11.80 10.13 -0.09
N ALA A 7 11.37 11.38 -0.25
CA ALA A 7 12.00 12.53 0.39
C ALA A 7 11.87 12.53 1.93
N ILE A 8 10.90 11.79 2.47
CA ILE A 8 10.75 11.61 3.93
C ILE A 8 11.56 10.38 4.33
N GLU A 9 12.47 10.54 5.28
CA GLU A 9 13.26 9.45 5.82
C GLU A 9 12.36 8.33 6.36
N GLY A 10 12.69 7.08 6.04
CA GLY A 10 11.91 5.90 6.40
C GLY A 10 10.65 5.66 5.54
N ALA A 11 10.33 6.56 4.60
CA ALA A 11 9.23 6.37 3.66
C ALA A 11 9.72 5.83 2.30
N PHE A 12 8.94 4.91 1.73
CA PHE A 12 9.27 4.25 0.46
C PHE A 12 8.05 4.20 -0.46
N VAL A 13 8.30 4.27 -1.77
CA VAL A 13 7.33 3.87 -2.79
C VAL A 13 7.63 2.43 -3.22
N VAL A 14 6.60 1.60 -3.23
CA VAL A 14 6.67 0.20 -3.66
C VAL A 14 5.87 0.04 -4.94
N THR A 15 6.51 -0.43 -6.00
CA THR A 15 5.87 -0.72 -7.29
C THR A 15 5.85 -2.23 -7.53
N PRO A 16 4.70 -2.89 -7.38
CA PRO A 16 4.59 -4.32 -7.62
C PRO A 16 4.70 -4.62 -9.13
N ARG A 17 5.17 -5.83 -9.46
CA ARG A 17 5.13 -6.33 -10.83
C ARG A 17 3.73 -6.88 -11.09
N GLN A 18 3.11 -6.44 -12.17
CA GLN A 18 1.81 -6.94 -12.62
C GLN A 18 2.00 -8.05 -13.66
N PHE A 19 1.19 -9.09 -13.56
CA PHE A 19 1.17 -10.25 -14.45
C PHE A 19 -0.24 -10.37 -15.06
N PRO A 20 -0.48 -9.74 -16.23
CA PRO A 20 -1.78 -9.80 -16.89
C PRO A 20 -1.98 -11.11 -17.66
N ASP A 21 -3.21 -11.58 -17.72
CA ASP A 21 -3.69 -12.65 -18.60
C ASP A 21 -5.18 -12.44 -18.96
N ASP A 22 -5.77 -13.37 -19.70
CA ASP A 22 -7.18 -13.28 -20.15
C ASP A 22 -8.21 -13.30 -19.00
N ARG A 23 -7.81 -13.61 -17.77
CA ARG A 23 -8.67 -13.64 -16.57
C ARG A 23 -8.58 -12.35 -15.77
N GLY A 24 -7.50 -11.58 -15.92
CA GLY A 24 -7.27 -10.34 -15.20
C GLY A 24 -5.79 -10.05 -14.96
N VAL A 25 -5.46 -9.52 -13.78
CA VAL A 25 -4.10 -9.15 -13.40
C VAL A 25 -3.78 -9.72 -12.03
N PHE A 26 -2.66 -10.44 -11.93
CA PHE A 26 -2.07 -10.85 -10.66
C PHE A 26 -0.89 -9.95 -10.29
N LEU A 27 -0.71 -9.69 -9.00
CA LEU A 27 0.47 -9.02 -8.45
C LEU A 27 0.69 -9.45 -7.01
N GLU A 28 1.96 -9.44 -6.57
CA GLU A 28 2.31 -9.56 -5.16
C GLU A 28 2.22 -8.17 -4.52
N SER A 29 1.20 -7.91 -3.69
CA SER A 29 0.99 -6.59 -3.07
C SER A 29 2.02 -6.29 -1.98
N PHE A 30 2.57 -7.33 -1.36
CA PHE A 30 3.55 -7.22 -0.29
C PHE A 30 4.64 -8.27 -0.39
N ARG A 31 5.90 -7.83 -0.25
CA ARG A 31 7.10 -8.68 -0.19
C ARG A 31 8.00 -8.24 0.95
N GLY A 32 7.74 -8.78 2.14
CA GLY A 32 8.50 -8.46 3.34
C GLY A 32 9.99 -8.75 3.24
N ASP A 33 10.40 -9.72 2.42
CA ASP A 33 11.80 -10.04 2.14
C ASP A 33 12.52 -8.94 1.34
N LEU A 34 11.83 -8.30 0.39
CA LEU A 34 12.38 -7.19 -0.39
C LEU A 34 12.33 -5.87 0.39
N LEU A 35 11.26 -5.66 1.17
CA LEU A 35 11.16 -4.48 2.03
C LEU A 35 12.19 -4.52 3.16
N ALA A 36 12.49 -5.69 3.72
CA ALA A 36 13.49 -5.85 4.79
C ALA A 36 14.89 -5.35 4.41
N GLN A 37 15.25 -5.40 3.13
CA GLN A 37 16.53 -4.88 2.63
C GLN A 37 16.67 -3.36 2.82
N HIS A 38 15.53 -2.66 2.92
CA HIS A 38 15.46 -1.22 3.09
C HIS A 38 15.23 -0.82 4.56
N LEU A 39 14.52 -1.66 5.32
CA LEU A 39 14.23 -1.41 6.74
C LEU A 39 15.35 -1.86 7.68
N GLY A 40 16.16 -2.85 7.28
CA GLY A 40 17.16 -3.49 8.14
C GLY A 40 16.59 -4.65 8.99
N HIS A 41 15.27 -4.84 8.99
CA HIS A 41 14.57 -5.95 9.63
C HIS A 41 13.37 -6.40 8.78
N ARG A 42 12.86 -7.61 9.04
CA ARG A 42 11.59 -8.05 8.45
C ARG A 42 10.44 -7.43 9.26
N PRO A 43 9.52 -6.69 8.64
CA PRO A 43 8.39 -6.11 9.36
C PRO A 43 7.45 -7.20 9.87
N ASP A 44 6.95 -7.02 11.09
CA ASP A 44 6.00 -7.92 11.74
C ASP A 44 4.56 -7.42 11.53
N ILE A 45 3.85 -8.06 10.60
CA ILE A 45 2.49 -7.64 10.23
C ILE A 45 1.48 -8.26 11.18
N ILE A 46 1.04 -7.47 12.16
CA ILE A 46 0.12 -7.93 13.21
C ILE A 46 -1.35 -7.54 12.98
N GLN A 47 -1.62 -6.65 12.01
CA GLN A 47 -2.97 -6.18 11.71
C GLN A 47 -3.10 -5.80 10.23
N THR A 48 -4.28 -5.98 9.66
CA THR A 48 -4.66 -5.50 8.32
C THR A 48 -6.01 -4.81 8.39
N ASN A 49 -6.10 -3.62 7.78
CA ASN A 49 -7.33 -2.85 7.71
C ASN A 49 -7.68 -2.57 6.25
N VAL A 50 -8.98 -2.56 5.93
CA VAL A 50 -9.50 -2.12 4.63
C VAL A 50 -10.50 -0.99 4.87
N SER A 51 -10.31 0.12 4.17
CA SER A 51 -11.21 1.27 4.22
C SER A 51 -11.72 1.59 2.83
N VAL A 52 -13.00 1.90 2.71
CA VAL A 52 -13.61 2.40 1.47
C VAL A 52 -13.99 3.86 1.65
N SER A 53 -13.56 4.71 0.73
CA SER A 53 -13.92 6.13 0.66
C SER A 53 -14.92 6.35 -0.47
N SER A 54 -15.80 7.34 -0.33
CA SER A 54 -16.88 7.55 -1.31
C SER A 54 -16.36 8.09 -2.65
N ARG A 55 -15.25 8.84 -2.62
CA ARG A 55 -14.62 9.40 -3.81
C ARG A 55 -13.11 9.36 -3.70
N ALA A 56 -12.42 9.28 -4.85
CA ALA A 56 -10.96 9.29 -4.90
C ALA A 56 -10.36 10.54 -4.25
N ASP A 57 -11.01 11.70 -4.41
CA ASP A 57 -10.55 12.94 -3.79
C ASP A 57 -10.67 12.94 -2.26
N GLU A 58 -11.47 12.05 -1.67
CA GLU A 58 -11.62 11.89 -0.21
C GLU A 58 -10.60 10.91 0.40
N VAL A 59 -9.86 10.17 -0.42
CA VAL A 59 -8.84 9.24 0.08
C VAL A 59 -7.73 10.00 0.79
N ALA A 60 -7.34 9.53 1.98
CA ALA A 60 -6.19 10.01 2.73
C ALA A 60 -6.17 11.53 3.06
N ARG A 61 -7.34 12.16 3.22
CA ARG A 61 -7.44 13.58 3.63
C ARG A 61 -6.98 13.90 5.05
N ASN A 62 -6.60 12.89 5.85
CA ASN A 62 -6.22 13.05 7.25
C ASN A 62 -4.82 12.50 7.50
N VAL A 63 -4.10 13.16 8.42
CA VAL A 63 -2.87 12.61 9.02
C VAL A 63 -3.27 11.86 10.28
N PHE A 64 -3.14 10.53 10.27
CA PHE A 64 -3.34 9.70 11.45
C PHE A 64 -1.99 9.28 12.01
N ALA A 65 -1.55 9.95 13.06
CA ALA A 65 -0.40 9.52 13.86
C ALA A 65 -0.90 8.76 15.08
N HIS A 66 -0.36 7.56 15.30
CA HIS A 66 -0.68 6.77 16.49
C HIS A 66 0.61 6.54 17.27
N PRO A 67 0.65 6.84 18.59
CA PRO A 67 1.89 6.83 19.36
C PRO A 67 2.54 5.43 19.47
N THR A 68 1.78 4.36 19.18
CA THR A 68 2.30 2.98 19.20
C THR A 68 2.38 2.34 17.82
N LEU A 69 1.99 3.03 16.75
CA LEU A 69 2.13 2.50 15.39
C LEU A 69 3.54 2.84 14.90
N SER A 70 4.39 1.82 14.79
CA SER A 70 5.78 1.98 14.34
C SER A 70 5.86 2.07 12.83
N GLU A 71 5.19 1.14 12.12
CA GLU A 71 5.31 0.96 10.68
C GLU A 71 3.94 0.63 10.07
N ALA A 72 3.70 1.08 8.85
CA ALA A 72 2.52 0.71 8.07
C ALA A 72 2.85 0.62 6.59
N VAL A 73 2.23 -0.35 5.92
CA VAL A 73 2.19 -0.44 4.46
C VAL A 73 0.76 -0.11 4.03
N LYS A 74 0.63 0.78 3.04
CA LYS A 74 -0.67 1.18 2.52
C LYS A 74 -0.68 1.13 1.00
N GLU A 75 -1.73 0.54 0.47
CA GLU A 75 -2.01 0.48 -0.96
C GLU A 75 -3.46 0.91 -1.22
N SER A 76 -3.74 1.23 -2.48
CA SER A 76 -5.09 1.48 -2.98
C SER A 76 -5.38 0.46 -4.07
N VAL A 77 -6.30 -0.46 -3.78
CA VAL A 77 -6.55 -1.66 -4.61
C VAL A 77 -7.78 -1.52 -5.52
N HIS A 78 -8.54 -0.43 -5.38
CA HIS A 78 -9.76 -0.21 -6.16
C HIS A 78 -10.06 1.28 -6.33
N GLY A 79 -10.44 1.69 -7.56
CA GLY A 79 -11.18 2.93 -7.78
C GLY A 79 -10.41 4.25 -7.65
N ILE A 80 -9.08 4.27 -7.79
CA ILE A 80 -8.31 5.54 -7.84
C ILE A 80 -8.76 6.41 -9.03
N VAL A 81 -9.30 5.78 -10.09
CA VAL A 81 -9.97 6.43 -11.22
C VAL A 81 -11.20 5.57 -11.59
N GLY A 82 -12.43 6.07 -11.38
CA GLY A 82 -13.67 5.35 -11.75
C GLY A 82 -14.79 5.38 -10.70
N HIS A 83 -15.99 4.95 -11.09
CA HIS A 83 -17.19 4.92 -10.24
C HIS A 83 -17.14 3.81 -9.17
N MET A 84 -17.74 4.08 -8.01
CA MET A 84 -17.90 3.12 -6.91
C MET A 84 -18.69 1.88 -7.34
N ILE A 85 -18.29 0.70 -6.83
CA ILE A 85 -18.95 -0.60 -7.09
C ILE A 85 -20.36 -0.67 -6.48
N ASN A 86 -20.69 0.15 -5.48
CA ASN A 86 -21.98 0.11 -4.80
C ASN A 86 -22.70 1.47 -4.86
N LEU A 87 -23.74 1.55 -5.68
CA LEU A 87 -24.92 2.42 -5.52
C LEU A 87 -26.15 1.52 -5.32
#